data_AF-A0A7V4WCF9-F1
#
_entry.id   AF-A0A7V4WCF9-F1
#
_cell.length_a   1.000
_cell.length_b   1.000
_cell.length_c   1.000
_cell.angle_alpha   90.00
_cell.angle_beta   90.00
_cell.angle_gamma   90.00
#
_symmetry.space_group_name_H-M   'P 1'
#
loop_
_entity.id
_entity.type
_entity.pdbx_description
1 polymer ?
#
loop_
_entity_poly.entity_id
_entity_poly.type
_entity_poly.pdbx_seq_one_letter_code
_entity_poly.pdbx_strand_id
1 'polypeptide(L)' 'MKDSLNYYLKVKKEDIYLICPYFEAFEGMAAIRTPQPEEGPYAKLKLMVSPDFKNDFEKLLKGLENKIWFERIND' A
#
# COMPACT_ATOMS: atom_id res chain seq x y z
N MET A 1 21.32 -5.61 5.83
CA MET A 1 19.90 -6.01 5.71
C MET A 1 19.15 -4.84 5.11
N LYS A 2 18.18 -5.06 4.21
CA LYS A 2 17.21 -4.00 3.91
C LYS A 2 16.20 -4.04 5.05
N ASP A 3 16.08 -2.93 5.79
CA ASP A 3 15.17 -2.84 6.93
C ASP A 3 13.69 -2.92 6.50
N SER A 4 13.41 -2.67 5.22
CA SER A 4 12.08 -2.80 4.63
C SER A 4 12.13 -3.07 3.12
N LEU A 5 11.03 -3.64 2.62
CA LEU A 5 10.70 -3.76 1.20
C LEU A 5 9.77 -2.61 0.82
N ASN A 6 10.18 -1.78 -0.15
CA ASN A 6 9.39 -0.64 -0.60
C ASN A 6 8.48 -1.03 -1.75
N TYR A 7 7.20 -0.68 -1.64
CA TYR A 7 6.19 -0.84 -2.67
C TYR A 7 5.46 0.49 -2.89
N TYR A 8 5.02 0.73 -4.12
CA TYR A 8 4.28 1.93 -4.47
C TYR A 8 2.97 1.56 -5.14
N LEU A 9 1.87 2.11 -4.60
CA LEU A 9 0.54 1.95 -5.18
C LEU A 9 0.02 3.31 -5.61
N LYS A 10 -0.52 3.39 -6.81
CA LYS A 10 -1.43 4.45 -7.22
C LYS A 10 -2.84 4.03 -6.83
N VAL A 11 -3.53 4.89 -6.08
CA VAL A 11 -4.89 4.66 -5.60
C VAL A 11 -5.75 5.88 -5.89
N LYS A 12 -7.07 5.73 -5.87
CA LYS A 12 -7.94 6.92 -5.81
C LYS A 12 -7.88 7.52 -4.41
N LYS A 13 -7.88 8.86 -4.32
CA LYS A 13 -7.87 9.56 -3.03
C LYS A 13 -9.07 9.21 -2.16
N GLU A 14 -10.23 9.05 -2.78
CA GLU A 14 -11.47 8.63 -2.14
C GLU A 14 -11.43 7.19 -1.61
N ASP A 15 -10.43 6.38 -1.98
CA ASP A 15 -10.31 5.00 -1.51
C ASP A 15 -9.20 4.83 -0.46
N ILE A 16 -8.45 5.90 -0.12
CA ILE A 16 -7.34 5.81 0.84
C ILE A 16 -7.83 5.34 2.22
N TYR A 17 -8.95 5.88 2.69
CA TYR A 17 -9.54 5.48 3.99
C TYR A 17 -10.11 4.06 3.96
N LEU A 18 -10.28 3.46 2.78
CA LEU A 18 -10.68 2.07 2.62
C LEU A 18 -9.48 1.14 2.57
N ILE A 19 -8.41 1.52 1.86
CA ILE A 19 -7.26 0.64 1.63
C ILE A 19 -6.28 0.58 2.81
N CYS A 20 -6.01 1.72 3.48
CA CYS A 20 -5.05 1.78 4.58
C CYS A 20 -5.39 0.82 5.75
N PRO A 21 -6.65 0.74 6.22
CA PRO A 21 -7.01 -0.16 7.32
C PRO A 21 -6.69 -1.64 7.07
N TYR A 22 -6.72 -2.10 5.81
CA TYR A 22 -6.36 -3.49 5.49
C TYR A 22 -4.90 -3.80 5.81
N PHE A 23 -3.99 -2.83 5.65
CA PHE A 23 -2.60 -3.01 6.03
C PHE A 23 -2.38 -2.81 7.53
N GLU A 24 -3.07 -1.83 8.13
CA GLU A 24 -2.97 -1.54 9.58
C GLU A 24 -3.53 -2.67 10.45
N ALA A 25 -4.44 -3.49 9.91
CA ALA A 25 -4.95 -4.69 10.59
C ALA A 25 -3.87 -5.75 10.87
N PHE A 26 -2.72 -5.69 10.19
CA PHE A 26 -1.56 -6.54 10.46
C PHE A 26 -0.50 -5.71 11.18
N GLU A 27 -0.51 -5.77 12.50
CA GLU A 27 0.45 -5.04 13.34
C GLU A 27 1.90 -5.35 12.91
N GLY A 28 2.67 -4.28 12.65
CA GLY A 28 4.08 -4.39 12.25
C GLY A 28 4.33 -4.75 10.78
N MET A 29 3.29 -4.99 9.97
CA MET A 29 3.48 -5.38 8.56
C MET A 29 4.02 -4.25 7.70
N ALA A 30 3.36 -3.09 7.71
CA ALA A 30 3.69 -2.00 6.79
C ALA A 30 3.51 -0.63 7.44
N ALA A 31 4.45 0.27 7.15
CA ALA A 31 4.27 1.70 7.36
C ALA A 31 3.85 2.36 6.05
N ILE A 32 2.72 3.08 6.08
CA ILE A 32 2.14 3.76 4.92
C ILE A 32 2.52 5.24 4.96
N ARG A 33 2.91 5.78 3.81
CA ARG A 33 3.13 7.21 3.58
C ARG A 33 2.46 7.63 2.27
N THR A 34 2.00 8.87 2.21
CA THR A 34 1.48 9.49 0.98
C THR A 34 2.47 10.57 0.54
N PRO A 35 3.60 10.20 -0.10
CA PRO A 35 4.54 11.20 -0.56
C PRO A 35 3.88 12.08 -1.62
N GLN A 36 3.93 13.39 -1.42
CA GLN A 36 3.44 14.40 -2.35
C GLN A 36 1.95 14.23 -2.72
N PRO A 37 1.02 14.85 -1.97
CA PRO A 37 -0.38 14.90 -2.40
C PRO A 37 -0.48 15.79 -3.65
N GLU A 38 -0.29 15.19 -4.83
CA GLU A 38 -0.42 15.87 -6.13
C GLU A 38 -1.86 16.32 -6.38
N GLU A 39 -2.07 17.25 -7.31
CA GLU A 39 -3.41 17.60 -7.78
C GLU A 39 -4.09 16.43 -8.52
N GLY A 40 -5.42 16.40 -8.55
CA GLY A 40 -6.20 15.36 -9.22
C GLY A 40 -6.73 14.24 -8.32
N PRO A 41 -7.37 13.20 -8.91
CA PRO A 41 -8.14 12.21 -8.15
C PRO A 41 -7.30 11.05 -7.58
N TYR A 42 -6.02 10.96 -7.96
CA TYR A 42 -5.14 9.85 -7.57
C TYR A 42 -4.12 10.28 -6.52
N ALA A 43 -3.67 9.32 -5.72
CA ALA A 43 -2.56 9.49 -4.79
C ALA A 43 -1.58 8.33 -4.93
N LYS A 44 -0.32 8.61 -4.63
CA LYS A 44 0.73 7.61 -4.50
C LYS A 44 0.86 7.23 -3.03
N LEU A 45 0.70 5.95 -2.72
CA LEU A 45 1.01 5.36 -1.43
C LEU A 45 2.38 4.67 -1.51
N LYS A 46 3.27 5.03 -0.59
CA LYS A 46 4.51 4.30 -0.32
C LYS A 46 4.27 3.37 0.87
N LEU A 47 4.45 2.09 0.63
CA LEU A 47 4.33 1.02 1.61
C LEU A 47 5.73 0.50 1.94
N MET A 48 6.15 0.66 3.19
CA MET A 48 7.40 0.12 3.69
C MET A 48 7.08 -1.14 4.47
N VAL A 49 7.26 -2.30 3.83
CA VAL A 49 6.82 -3.60 4.33
C VAL A 49 7.97 -4.32 5.02
N SER A 50 7.73 -4.87 6.21
CA SER A 50 8.70 -5.73 6.89
C SER A 50 9.00 -6.98 6.02
N PRO A 51 10.27 -7.37 5.83
CA PRO A 51 10.61 -8.55 5.02
C PRO A 51 9.90 -9.83 5.46
N ASP A 52 9.63 -9.98 6.76
CA ASP A 52 8.96 -11.15 7.35
C ASP A 52 7.50 -11.27 6.88
N PHE A 53 6.87 -10.17 6.48
CA PHE A 53 5.49 -10.11 6.02
C PHE A 53 5.35 -10.16 4.50
N LYS A 54 6.43 -10.33 3.72
CA LYS A 54 6.39 -10.27 2.25
C LYS A 54 5.26 -11.14 1.66
N ASN A 55 5.13 -12.38 2.14
CA ASN A 55 4.13 -13.30 1.60
C ASN A 55 2.70 -12.89 1.97
N ASP A 56 2.49 -12.42 3.20
CA ASP A 56 1.16 -12.00 3.67
C ASP A 56 0.73 -10.68 3.03
N PHE A 57 1.68 -9.77 2.80
CA PHE A 57 1.47 -8.57 2.00
C PHE A 57 1.02 -8.89 0.57
N GLU A 58 1.68 -9.80 -0.14
CA GLU A 58 1.28 -10.19 -1.50
C GLU A 58 -0.08 -10.90 -1.53
N LYS A 59 -0.40 -11.73 -0.52
CA LYS A 59 -1.74 -12.31 -0.36
C LYS A 59 -2.80 -11.23 -0.13
N LEU A 60 -2.50 -10.24 0.71
CA LEU A 60 -3.40 -9.13 0.99
C LEU A 60 -3.69 -8.32 -0.28
N LEU A 61 -2.64 -7.93 -1.02
CA LEU A 61 -2.80 -7.21 -2.29
C LEU A 61 -3.70 -7.98 -3.26
N LYS A 62 -3.43 -9.27 -3.47
CA LYS A 62 -4.25 -10.12 -4.33
C LYS A 62 -5.72 -10.21 -3.87
N GLY A 63 -5.94 -10.20 -2.55
CA GLY A 63 -7.28 -10.17 -1.97
C GLY A 63 -8.01 -8.83 -2.16
N LEU A 64 -7.27 -7.74 -2.35
CA LEU A 64 -7.80 -6.39 -2.57
C LEU A 64 -8.12 -6.09 -4.03
N GLU A 65 -7.49 -6.76 -5.01
CA GLU A 65 -7.68 -6.51 -6.45
C GLU A 65 -9.16 -6.54 -6.90
N ASN A 66 -9.99 -7.33 -6.23
CA ASN A 66 -11.43 -7.44 -6.53
C ASN A 66 -12.33 -6.56 -5.65
N LYS A 67 -11.76 -5.77 -4.75
CA LYS A 67 -12.50 -4.97 -3.75
C LYS A 67 -12.28 -3.47 -3.91
N ILE A 68 -11.05 -3.06 -4.19
CA ILE A 68 -10.63 -1.66 -4.28
C ILE A 68 -9.70 -1.54 -5.48
N TRP A 69 -9.87 -0.47 -6.27
CA TRP A 69 -8.98 -0.21 -7.38
C TRP A 69 -7.63 0.33 -6.87
N PHE A 70 -6.54 -0.28 -7.33
CA PHE A 70 -5.19 0.24 -7.18
C PHE A 70 -4.31 -0.27 -8.32
N GLU A 71 -3.21 0.42 -8.57
CA GLU A 71 -2.20 0.05 -9.56
C GLU A 71 -0.83 0.04 -8.88
N ARG A 72 -0.08 -1.05 -9.04
CA ARG A 72 1.31 -1.10 -8.58
C ARG A 72 2.19 -0.35 -9.56
N ILE A 73 2.89 0.67 -9.08
CA ILE A 73 3.78 1.50 -9.90
C ILE A 73 5.24 1.27 -9.52
N ASN A 74 6.13 1.46 -10.48
CA ASN A 74 7.56 1.47 -10.22
C ASN A 74 7.97 2.89 -9.80
N ASP A 75 8.91 2.98 -8.87
CA ASP A 75 9.55 4.22 -8.43
C ASP A 75 11.07 4.07 -8.46
#